data_AF-A0A9K3IBM9-F1
#
_entry.id   AF-A0A9K3IBM9-F1
#
_cell.length_a   1.000
_cell.length_b   1.000
_cell.length_c   1.000
_cell.angle_alpha   90.00
_cell.angle_beta   90.00
_cell.angle_gamma   90.00
#
_symmetry.space_group_name_H-M   'P 1'
#
loop_
_entity.id
_entity.type
_entity.pdbx_description
1 polymer ?
#
loop_
_entity_poly.entity_id
_entity_poly.type
_entity_poly.pdbx_seq_one_letter_code
_entity_poly.pdbx_strand_id
1 'polypeptide(L)'
;MVLDQYSKFVKPSFENFILPAKKYADIIIPRGGDNHVAIDLIVQLIRTKLGQHDLCKIYPNLYVIHSTFQIRGLHTLIRDAKTTKHDFVVEHGLGHLPFTEKQVTTPTGSVYTGVDFCQRLCGVSVIRSGESMENALRACCKGIKIGKIFIHREGGDNGQQV
;
A
#
# COMPACT_ATOMS: atom_id res chain seq x y z
N MET A 1 9.69 1.05 -39.60
CA MET A 1 11.04 1.00 -38.97
C MET A 1 10.97 1.56 -37.55
N VAL A 2 11.95 1.30 -36.69
CA VAL A 2 12.01 1.83 -35.29
C VAL A 2 11.82 3.37 -35.23
N LEU A 3 12.26 4.09 -36.26
CA LEU A 3 12.07 5.54 -36.43
C LEU A 3 10.59 5.98 -36.52
N ASP A 4 9.72 5.17 -37.12
CA ASP A 4 8.29 5.50 -37.23
C ASP A 4 7.60 5.37 -35.87
N GLN A 5 7.97 4.35 -35.10
CA GLN A 5 7.46 4.14 -33.75
C GLN A 5 7.97 5.22 -32.79
N TYR A 6 9.23 5.62 -32.92
CA TYR A 6 9.80 6.72 -32.15
C TYR A 6 9.06 8.04 -32.43
N SER A 7 8.85 8.36 -33.70
CA SER A 7 8.19 9.61 -34.10
C SER A 7 6.70 9.64 -33.73
N LYS A 8 6.03 8.48 -33.75
CA LYS A 8 4.58 8.38 -33.47
C LYS A 8 4.25 8.36 -31.98
N PHE A 9 5.08 7.74 -31.14
CA PHE A 9 4.74 7.50 -29.72
C PHE A 9 5.74 8.10 -28.73
N VAL A 10 7.04 8.02 -29.02
CA VAL A 10 8.08 8.40 -28.04
C VAL A 10 8.34 9.90 -28.06
N LYS A 11 8.49 10.50 -29.24
CA LYS A 11 8.76 11.92 -29.39
C LYS A 11 7.63 12.81 -28.88
N PRO A 12 6.34 12.57 -29.21
CA PRO A 12 5.24 13.38 -28.69
C PRO A 12 5.10 13.24 -27.17
N SER A 13 5.33 12.05 -26.62
CA SER A 13 5.29 11.83 -25.17
C SER A 13 6.40 12.58 -24.44
N PHE A 14 7.61 12.59 -25.02
CA PHE A 14 8.72 13.37 -24.49
C PHE A 14 8.43 14.87 -24.50
N GLU A 15 7.97 15.41 -25.63
CA GLU A 15 7.71 16.85 -25.80
C GLU A 15 6.53 17.34 -24.94
N ASN A 16 5.45 16.55 -24.86
CA ASN A 16 4.23 16.96 -24.14
C ASN A 16 4.31 16.73 -22.63
N PHE A 17 5.02 15.70 -22.15
CA PHE A 17 4.98 15.30 -20.73
C PHE A 17 6.33 15.35 -20.03
N ILE A 18 7.41 14.88 -20.67
CA ILE A 18 8.71 14.76 -20.00
C ILE A 18 9.47 16.10 -20.01
N LEU A 19 9.48 16.81 -21.14
CA LEU A 19 10.18 18.07 -21.30
C LEU A 19 9.65 19.19 -20.36
N PRO A 20 8.32 19.35 -20.18
CA PRO A 20 7.79 20.33 -19.23
C PRO A 20 8.00 19.92 -17.76
N ALA A 21 8.05 18.63 -17.45
CA ALA A 21 8.33 18.14 -16.10
C ALA A 21 9.82 18.28 -15.72
N LYS A 22 10.72 18.18 -16.70
CA LYS A 22 12.18 18.26 -16.51
C LYS A 22 12.64 19.54 -15.80
N LYS A 23 11.99 20.68 -16.04
CA LYS A 23 12.34 21.96 -15.37
C LYS A 23 12.08 21.98 -13.87
N TYR A 24 11.27 21.05 -13.37
CA TYR A 24 10.95 20.92 -11.93
C TYR A 24 11.63 19.70 -11.31
N ALA A 25 12.47 18.97 -12.06
CA ALA A 25 13.15 17.80 -11.55
C ALA A 25 14.40 18.22 -10.78
N ASP A 26 14.43 17.90 -9.48
CA ASP A 26 15.64 18.07 -8.66
C ASP A 26 16.74 17.08 -9.05
N ILE A 27 16.36 15.90 -9.54
CA ILE A 27 17.27 14.81 -9.93
C ILE A 27 16.79 14.16 -11.23
N ILE A 28 17.70 13.96 -12.18
CA ILE A 28 17.45 13.24 -13.44
C ILE A 28 18.37 12.02 -13.50
N ILE A 29 17.79 10.82 -13.59
CA ILE A 29 18.55 9.56 -13.70
C ILE A 29 18.61 9.11 -15.17
N PRO A 30 19.77 9.21 -15.83
CA PRO A 30 19.96 8.64 -17.15
C PRO A 30 19.97 7.11 -17.07
N ARG A 31 19.40 6.45 -18.09
CA ARG A 31 19.25 4.98 -18.20
C ARG A 31 18.35 4.31 -17.14
N GLY A 32 17.60 5.11 -16.37
CA GLY A 32 16.51 4.64 -15.52
C GLY A 32 16.85 3.41 -14.67
N GLY A 33 16.14 2.31 -14.93
CA GLY A 33 16.22 1.04 -14.20
C GLY A 33 17.57 0.33 -14.22
N ASP A 34 18.41 0.60 -15.22
CA ASP A 34 19.74 -0.03 -15.38
C ASP A 34 20.83 0.69 -14.58
N ASN A 35 20.54 1.90 -14.09
CA ASN A 35 21.48 2.68 -13.29
C ASN A 35 21.34 2.33 -11.81
N HIS A 36 21.75 1.11 -11.46
CA HIS A 36 21.66 0.60 -10.09
C HIS A 36 22.34 1.52 -9.07
N VAL A 37 23.44 2.18 -9.44
CA VAL A 37 24.16 3.14 -8.58
C VAL A 37 23.27 4.34 -8.22
N ALA A 38 22.58 4.93 -9.20
CA ALA A 38 21.67 6.05 -8.95
C ALA A 38 20.42 5.63 -8.17
N ILE A 39 19.89 4.44 -8.46
CA ILE A 39 18.75 3.87 -7.73
C ILE A 39 19.14 3.62 -6.27
N ASP A 40 20.30 3.02 -6.02
CA ASP A 40 20.81 2.77 -4.68
C ASP A 40 21.04 4.08 -3.92
N LEU A 41 21.53 5.13 -4.59
CA LEU A 41 21.71 6.44 -3.98
C LEU A 41 20.38 7.09 -3.58
N ILE A 42 19.33 6.96 -4.40
CA ILE A 42 17.97 7.39 -4.04
C ILE A 42 17.40 6.54 -2.91
N VAL A 43 17.54 5.21 -2.97
CA VAL A 43 17.04 4.30 -1.94
C VAL A 43 17.73 4.60 -0.62
N GLN A 44 19.03 4.86 -0.64
CA GLN A 44 19.80 5.23 0.54
C GLN A 44 19.40 6.61 1.05
N LEU A 45 19.19 7.60 0.18
CA LEU A 45 18.66 8.91 0.57
C LEU A 45 17.27 8.79 1.22
N ILE A 46 16.37 8.00 0.64
CA ILE A 46 15.04 7.73 1.19
C ILE A 46 15.16 7.02 2.54
N ARG A 47 15.99 5.97 2.64
CA ARG A 47 16.24 5.26 3.91
C ARG A 47 16.87 6.15 4.95
N THR A 48 17.76 7.05 4.58
CA THR A 48 18.37 8.02 5.48
C THR A 48 17.31 9.04 5.92
N LYS A 49 16.47 9.56 5.04
CA LYS A 49 15.39 10.50 5.41
C LYS A 49 14.28 9.85 6.24
N LEU A 50 13.89 8.61 5.92
CA LEU A 50 12.92 7.82 6.67
C LEU A 50 13.51 7.19 7.94
N GLY A 51 14.81 6.98 7.99
CA GLY A 51 15.53 6.41 9.14
C GLY A 51 16.10 7.46 10.10
N GLN A 52 16.30 8.71 9.66
CA GLN A 52 16.71 9.83 10.52
C GLN A 52 15.56 10.39 11.34
N HIS A 53 14.33 10.19 10.90
CA HIS A 53 13.15 10.47 11.69
C HIS A 53 12.48 9.14 11.95
N ASP A 54 12.55 8.61 13.18
CA ASP A 54 11.51 7.65 13.58
C ASP A 54 10.19 8.35 13.28
N LEU A 55 9.48 7.97 12.21
CA LEU A 55 8.25 8.66 11.86
C LEU A 55 7.25 8.58 13.03
N CYS A 56 7.39 7.57 13.89
CA CYS A 56 6.70 7.46 15.17
C CYS A 56 7.01 8.60 16.17
N LYS A 57 8.19 9.25 16.09
CA LYS A 57 8.54 10.45 16.88
C LYS A 57 7.84 11.71 16.38
N ILE A 58 7.64 11.83 15.06
CA ILE A 58 6.95 12.99 14.45
C ILE A 58 5.43 12.79 14.48
N TYR A 59 4.99 11.56 14.24
CA TYR A 59 3.60 11.15 14.15
C TYR A 59 3.33 10.08 15.21
N PRO A 60 2.86 10.47 16.41
CA PRO A 60 2.63 9.53 17.50
C PRO A 60 1.53 8.49 17.18
N ASN A 61 0.66 8.79 16.21
CA ASN A 61 -0.41 7.90 15.76
C ASN A 61 0.03 6.96 14.61
N LEU A 62 1.29 7.02 14.18
CA LEU A 62 1.82 6.12 13.17
C LEU A 62 2.38 4.86 13.84
N TYR A 63 1.74 3.72 13.57
CA TYR A 63 2.23 2.42 14.02
C TYR A 63 2.93 1.71 12.87
N VAL A 64 4.26 1.59 12.97
CA VAL A 64 5.04 0.81 12.00
C VAL A 64 5.07 -0.64 12.44
N ILE A 65 4.51 -1.53 11.61
CA ILE A 65 4.53 -2.97 11.85
C ILE A 65 5.98 -3.46 11.76
N HIS A 66 6.43 -4.12 12.82
CA HIS A 66 7.79 -4.67 12.91
C HIS A 66 8.00 -5.77 11.84
N SER A 67 9.19 -5.77 11.22
CA SER A 67 9.52 -6.71 10.14
C SER A 67 9.89 -8.10 10.69
N THR A 68 8.89 -8.94 10.98
CA THR A 68 9.10 -10.36 11.31
C THR A 68 9.43 -11.19 10.06
N PHE A 69 9.91 -12.43 10.25
CA PHE A 69 10.06 -13.37 9.15
C PHE A 69 8.74 -13.67 8.42
N GLN A 70 7.60 -13.66 9.14
CA GLN A 70 6.27 -13.82 8.54
C GLN A 70 5.91 -12.62 7.64
N ILE A 71 6.07 -11.38 8.14
CA ILE A 71 5.85 -10.16 7.35
C ILE A 71 6.79 -10.11 6.14
N ARG A 72 8.06 -10.52 6.31
CA ARG A 72 9.01 -10.62 5.20
C ARG A 72 8.57 -11.66 4.17
N GLY A 73 8.06 -12.81 4.59
CA GLY A 73 7.47 -13.81 3.69
C GLY A 73 6.28 -13.26 2.90
N LEU A 74 5.38 -12.55 3.57
CA LEU A 74 4.26 -11.85 2.93
C LEU A 74 4.74 -10.77 1.95
N HIS A 75 5.73 -9.97 2.33
CA HIS A 75 6.33 -8.98 1.43
C HIS A 75 6.98 -9.62 0.22
N THR A 76 7.61 -10.79 0.37
CA THR A 76 8.17 -11.54 -0.77
C THR A 76 7.06 -11.97 -1.72
N LEU A 77 5.97 -12.53 -1.22
CA LEU A 77 4.81 -12.92 -2.04
C LEU A 77 4.16 -11.70 -2.72
N ILE A 78 3.99 -10.58 -2.01
CA ILE A 78 3.40 -9.35 -2.59
C ILE A 78 4.31 -8.74 -3.67
N ARG A 79 5.64 -8.88 -3.54
CA ARG A 79 6.62 -8.30 -4.47
C ARG A 79 7.00 -9.23 -5.61
N ASP A 80 6.70 -10.52 -5.53
CA ASP A 80 6.95 -11.46 -6.61
C ASP A 80 5.91 -11.26 -7.72
N ALA A 81 6.41 -10.95 -8.91
CA ALA A 81 5.59 -10.75 -10.11
C ALA A 81 4.82 -12.01 -10.54
N LYS A 82 5.19 -13.19 -10.03
CA LYS A 82 4.54 -14.47 -10.33
C LYS A 82 3.41 -14.83 -9.36
N THR A 83 3.24 -14.09 -8.27
CA THR A 83 2.24 -14.43 -7.24
C THR A 83 0.81 -14.16 -7.72
N THR A 84 -0.10 -15.06 -7.34
CA THR A 84 -1.52 -14.98 -7.73
C THR A 84 -2.32 -14.04 -6.81
N LYS A 85 -3.41 -13.48 -7.34
CA LYS A 85 -4.19 -12.40 -6.69
C LYS A 85 -4.89 -12.77 -5.38
N HIS A 86 -4.99 -14.05 -5.05
CA HIS A 86 -5.82 -14.55 -3.94
C HIS A 86 -5.08 -14.63 -2.58
N ASP A 87 -3.76 -14.46 -2.54
CA ASP A 87 -2.94 -14.66 -1.32
C ASP A 87 -2.64 -13.37 -0.53
N PHE A 88 -3.45 -12.32 -0.68
CA PHE A 88 -3.19 -11.04 0.00
C PHE A 88 -3.64 -11.11 1.47
N VAL A 89 -2.68 -11.32 2.38
CA VAL A 89 -2.95 -11.53 3.82
C VAL A 89 -2.97 -10.20 4.59
N VAL A 90 -4.11 -9.91 5.23
CA VAL A 90 -4.38 -8.67 6.02
C VAL A 90 -4.37 -8.96 7.54
N GLU A 91 -3.87 -10.11 7.98
CA GLU A 91 -4.06 -10.57 9.37
C GLU A 91 -3.40 -9.64 10.41
N HIS A 92 -2.21 -9.11 10.13
CA HIS A 92 -1.48 -8.27 11.09
C HIS A 92 -2.11 -6.88 11.29
N GLY A 93 -2.79 -6.32 10.29
CA GLY A 93 -3.44 -5.02 10.42
C GLY A 93 -4.67 -5.06 11.35
N LEU A 94 -5.31 -6.23 11.46
CA LEU A 94 -6.51 -6.43 12.27
C LEU A 94 -6.20 -6.52 13.76
N GLY A 95 -4.96 -6.87 14.13
CA GLY A 95 -4.46 -6.85 15.51
C GLY A 95 -4.37 -5.44 16.12
N HIS A 96 -4.58 -4.39 15.32
CA HIS A 96 -4.64 -3.00 15.79
C HIS A 96 -6.09 -2.46 15.88
N LEU A 97 -7.11 -3.28 15.58
CA LEU A 97 -8.49 -2.88 15.79
C LEU A 97 -8.79 -2.74 17.29
N PRO A 98 -9.77 -1.91 17.69
CA PRO A 98 -10.15 -1.80 19.08
C PRO A 98 -10.74 -3.12 19.60
N PHE A 99 -10.23 -3.59 20.73
CA PHE A 99 -10.71 -4.77 21.44
C PHE A 99 -11.30 -4.37 22.79
N THR A 100 -12.29 -5.13 23.25
CA THR A 100 -12.89 -5.00 24.58
C THR A 100 -12.55 -6.25 25.40
N GLU A 101 -12.13 -6.09 26.65
CA GLU A 101 -11.86 -7.23 27.53
C GLU A 101 -13.13 -8.06 27.75
N LYS A 102 -13.00 -9.40 27.69
CA LYS A 102 -14.11 -10.33 27.90
C LYS A 102 -13.64 -11.56 28.66
N GLN A 103 -14.32 -11.84 29.76
CA GLN A 103 -14.08 -13.05 30.53
C GLN A 103 -15.02 -14.16 30.07
N VAL A 104 -14.47 -15.34 29.86
CA VAL A 104 -15.24 -16.55 29.51
C VAL A 104 -14.93 -17.67 30.49
N THR A 105 -15.95 -18.40 30.91
CA THR A 105 -15.77 -19.61 31.72
C THR A 105 -15.42 -20.75 30.78
N THR A 106 -14.26 -21.36 30.98
CA THR A 106 -13.82 -22.53 30.21
C THR A 106 -14.68 -23.75 30.55
N PRO A 107 -14.71 -24.78 29.68
CA PRO A 107 -15.38 -26.04 29.99
C PRO A 107 -14.85 -26.74 31.25
N THR A 108 -13.66 -26.37 31.72
CA THR A 108 -13.05 -26.87 32.96
C THR A 108 -13.48 -26.07 34.20
N GLY A 109 -14.32 -25.05 34.06
CA GLY A 109 -14.80 -24.19 35.15
C GLY A 109 -13.89 -23.01 35.51
N SER A 110 -12.74 -22.86 34.84
CA SER A 110 -11.80 -21.76 35.07
C SER A 110 -12.24 -20.50 34.32
N VAL A 111 -11.98 -19.31 34.87
CA VAL A 111 -12.22 -18.05 34.17
C VAL A 111 -11.01 -17.71 33.32
N TYR A 112 -11.22 -17.49 32.02
CA TYR A 112 -10.20 -17.01 31.09
C TYR A 112 -10.50 -15.56 30.68
N THR A 113 -9.54 -14.66 30.93
CA THR A 113 -9.61 -13.27 30.48
C THR A 113 -9.07 -13.17 29.05
N GLY A 114 -9.98 -13.06 28.10
CA GLY A 114 -9.67 -12.82 26.70
C GLY A 114 -10.09 -11.42 26.27
N VAL A 115 -10.13 -11.24 24.96
CA VAL A 115 -10.62 -10.02 24.32
C VAL A 115 -11.68 -10.36 23.28
N ASP A 116 -12.66 -9.49 23.14
CA ASP A 116 -13.68 -9.52 22.08
C ASP A 116 -13.46 -8.32 21.15
N PHE A 117 -13.86 -8.45 19.89
CA PHE A 117 -13.80 -7.30 18.98
C PHE A 117 -14.83 -6.24 19.40
N CYS A 118 -14.46 -4.96 19.30
CA CYS A 118 -15.39 -3.89 19.62
C CYS A 118 -16.63 -3.96 18.70
N GLN A 119 -17.83 -3.86 19.29
CA GLN A 119 -19.07 -3.90 18.52
C GLN A 119 -19.22 -2.62 17.68
N ARG A 120 -19.77 -2.76 16.46
CA ARG A 120 -20.06 -1.68 15.48
C ARG A 120 -18.88 -1.17 14.65
N LEU A 121 -17.93 -2.03 14.30
CA LEU A 121 -16.94 -1.71 13.27
C LEU A 121 -17.58 -1.65 11.87
N CYS A 122 -17.11 -0.73 11.04
CA CYS A 122 -17.37 -0.70 9.61
C CYS A 122 -16.07 -0.53 8.85
N GLY A 123 -15.95 -1.23 7.72
CA GLY A 123 -14.83 -1.06 6.80
C GLY A 123 -15.16 0.03 5.78
N VAL A 124 -14.17 0.80 5.36
CA VAL A 124 -14.30 1.70 4.22
C VAL A 124 -13.19 1.39 3.23
N SER A 125 -13.58 0.97 2.04
CA SER A 125 -12.67 0.59 0.96
C SER A 125 -12.49 1.75 -0.03
N VAL A 126 -11.24 2.15 -0.29
CA VAL A 126 -10.93 3.17 -1.30
C VAL A 126 -10.74 2.48 -2.65
N ILE A 127 -11.66 2.72 -3.57
CA ILE A 127 -11.67 2.11 -4.91
C ILE A 127 -10.51 2.67 -5.74
N ARG A 128 -9.79 1.87 -6.53
CA ARG A 128 -10.01 0.44 -6.83
C ARG A 128 -9.23 -0.51 -5.92
N SER A 129 -8.05 -0.10 -5.48
CA SER A 129 -7.09 -0.98 -4.81
C SER A 129 -7.54 -1.47 -3.43
N GLY A 130 -8.37 -0.71 -2.73
CA GLY A 130 -8.89 -1.09 -1.42
C GLY A 130 -9.79 -2.34 -1.45
N GLU A 131 -10.38 -2.67 -2.60
CA GLU A 131 -11.28 -3.83 -2.72
C GLU A 131 -10.55 -5.17 -2.46
N SER A 132 -9.23 -5.21 -2.65
CA SER A 132 -8.43 -6.42 -2.37
C SER A 132 -8.42 -6.83 -0.90
N MET A 133 -8.63 -5.88 0.02
CA MET A 133 -8.61 -6.12 1.46
C MET A 133 -9.98 -6.48 2.03
N GLU A 134 -11.07 -6.30 1.28
CA GLU A 134 -12.43 -6.55 1.75
C GLU A 134 -12.67 -8.02 2.13
N ASN A 135 -12.15 -8.94 1.32
CA ASN A 135 -12.35 -10.38 1.56
C ASN A 135 -11.67 -10.83 2.86
N ALA A 136 -10.45 -10.35 3.09
CA ALA A 136 -9.74 -10.64 4.33
C ALA A 136 -10.45 -10.02 5.55
N LEU A 137 -10.93 -8.78 5.42
CA LEU A 137 -11.70 -8.12 6.48
C LEU A 137 -13.01 -8.85 6.79
N ARG A 138 -13.74 -9.35 5.77
CA ARG A 138 -14.97 -10.16 5.97
C ARG A 138 -14.67 -11.54 6.57
N ALA A 139 -13.53 -12.13 6.25
CA ALA A 139 -13.11 -13.41 6.82
C ALA A 139 -12.85 -13.30 8.33
N CYS A 140 -12.26 -12.20 8.77
CA CYS A 140 -11.95 -11.96 10.18
C CYS A 140 -13.13 -11.39 10.96
N CYS A 141 -13.93 -10.50 10.37
CA CYS A 141 -15.09 -9.87 11.01
C CYS A 141 -16.39 -10.28 10.29
N LYS A 142 -17.00 -11.39 10.73
CA LYS A 142 -18.25 -11.89 10.15
C LYS A 142 -19.37 -10.84 10.28
N GLY A 143 -19.93 -10.43 9.13
CA GLY A 143 -21.04 -9.47 9.07
C GLY A 143 -20.65 -8.00 9.15
N ILE A 144 -19.35 -7.66 9.01
CA ILE A 144 -18.90 -6.26 8.95
C ILE A 144 -19.52 -5.53 7.75
N LYS A 145 -20.06 -4.32 8.00
CA LYS A 145 -20.56 -3.44 6.94
C LYS A 145 -19.36 -2.78 6.25
N ILE A 146 -19.30 -2.82 4.93
CA ILE A 146 -18.22 -2.18 4.16
C ILE A 146 -18.81 -1.11 3.24
N GLY A 147 -18.44 0.14 3.49
CA GLY A 147 -18.67 1.27 2.59
C GLY A 147 -17.54 1.41 1.57
N LYS A 148 -17.80 2.12 0.48
CA LYS A 148 -16.80 2.35 -0.57
C LYS A 148 -16.67 3.84 -0.88
N ILE A 149 -15.44 4.30 -1.05
CA ILE A 149 -15.12 5.67 -1.47
C ILE A 149 -14.37 5.58 -2.79
N PHE A 150 -14.86 6.27 -3.81
CA PHE A 150 -14.16 6.45 -5.07
C PHE A 150 -13.53 7.84 -5.10
N ILE A 151 -12.21 7.90 -5.23
CA ILE A 151 -11.48 9.16 -5.32
C ILE A 151 -11.01 9.30 -6.76
N HIS A 152 -11.63 10.20 -7.51
CA HIS A 152 -11.18 10.60 -8.83
C HIS A 152 -10.39 11.91 -8.71
N ARG A 153 -9.20 11.95 -9.30
CA ARG A 153 -8.41 13.17 -9.35
C ARG A 153 -8.83 13.97 -10.58
N GLU A 154 -9.50 15.10 -10.39
CA GLU A 154 -9.74 16.05 -11.48
C GLU A 154 -8.45 16.83 -11.78
N GLY A 155 -7.93 16.66 -13.01
CA GLY A 155 -6.77 17.39 -13.55
C GLY A 155 -5.66 16.44 -14.03
N GLY A 156 -5.48 16.18 -15.33
CA GLY A 156 -6.24 16.68 -16.47
C GLY A 156 -6.05 15.76 -17.68
N ASP A 157 -7.14 15.46 -18.36
CA ASP A 157 -7.14 15.01 -19.74
C ASP A 157 -8.44 15.48 -20.38
N ASN A 158 -8.37 16.60 -21.09
CA ASN A 158 -9.31 16.90 -22.15
C ASN A 158 -8.97 15.94 -23.30
N GLY A 159 -9.43 14.70 -23.23
CA GLY A 159 -9.04 13.66 -24.17
C GLY A 159 -9.98 12.46 -24.17
N GLN A 160 -11.09 12.60 -24.91
CA GLN A 160 -11.91 11.54 -25.52
C GLN A 160 -12.16 10.25 -24.73
N GLN A 161 -13.37 10.15 -24.16
CA GLN A 161 -14.04 8.86 -24.03
C GLN A 161 -14.35 8.31 -25.43
N VAL A 162 -13.84 7.12 -25.74
CA VAL A 162 -14.42 6.17 -26.68
C VAL A 162 -14.77 4.90 -25.91
#